data_AF-A0A7C1URY6-F1
#
_entry.id   AF-A0A7C1URY6-F1
#
_cell.length_a   1.000
_cell.length_b   1.000
_cell.length_c   1.000
_cell.angle_alpha   90.00
_cell.angle_beta   90.00
_cell.angle_gamma   90.00
#
_symmetry.space_group_name_H-M   'P 1'
#
loop_
_entity.id
_entity.type
_entity.pdbx_description
1 polymer ?
#
loop_
_entity_poly.entity_id
_entity_poly.type
_entity_poly.pdbx_seq_one_letter_code
_entity_poly.pdbx_strand_id
1 'polypeptide(L)'
;MAFDRLIKRYSAYYSGWCVAFGEHEITYDEDKDINWLHGESKIGFALVPRLKRILIRELLGKHIDIPEITLADAYVKINERKYELESDTDRQEMDLLKDFFRSPDDIHMFMTSHFCYPPGTKIVTFSTKKPLVIMYKEIKPLRLVIL
;
A
#
# COMPACT_ATOMS: atom_id res chain seq x y z
N MET A 1 20.73 -1.44 11.23
CA MET A 1 20.00 -0.34 11.88
C MET A 1 18.64 -0.27 11.21
N ALA A 2 17.55 -0.21 11.99
CA ALA A 2 16.23 -0.07 11.41
C ALA A 2 16.12 1.28 10.68
N PHE A 3 15.55 1.27 9.48
CA PHE A 3 15.25 2.49 8.73
C PHE A 3 13.86 2.98 9.13
N ASP A 4 13.73 4.28 9.41
CA ASP A 4 12.47 4.89 9.85
C ASP A 4 12.21 6.17 9.04
N ARG A 5 11.00 6.30 8.48
CA ARG A 5 10.56 7.53 7.83
C ARG A 5 9.06 7.74 7.97
N LEU A 6 8.65 9.00 7.92
CA LEU A 6 7.26 9.36 7.68
C LEU A 6 6.99 9.41 6.17
N ILE A 7 5.88 8.80 5.75
CA ILE A 7 5.38 8.92 4.38
C ILE A 7 4.03 9.66 4.37
N LYS A 8 3.79 10.41 3.29
CA LYS A 8 2.56 11.18 3.13
C LYS A 8 1.42 10.23 2.82
N ARG A 9 0.26 10.45 3.45
CA ARG A 9 -0.89 9.56 3.33
C ARG A 9 -2.12 10.34 2.90
N TYR A 10 -2.89 9.77 1.98
CA TYR A 10 -4.06 10.43 1.42
C TYR A 10 -5.31 9.56 1.47
N SER A 11 -6.45 10.21 1.66
CA SER A 11 -7.78 9.61 1.56
C SER A 11 -8.56 10.30 0.45
N ALA A 12 -9.42 9.56 -0.24
CA ALA A 12 -10.32 10.14 -1.22
C ALA A 12 -11.30 11.12 -0.54
N TYR A 13 -11.65 12.22 -1.20
CA TYR A 13 -12.71 13.11 -0.71
C TYR A 13 -14.07 12.41 -0.67
N TYR A 14 -14.35 11.60 -1.69
CA TYR A 14 -15.62 10.92 -1.87
C TYR A 14 -15.47 9.43 -1.60
N SER A 15 -16.42 8.88 -0.85
CA SER A 15 -16.42 7.45 -0.52
C SER A 15 -16.47 6.60 -1.79
N GLY A 16 -15.60 5.59 -1.86
CA GLY A 16 -15.51 4.67 -2.99
C GLY A 16 -14.74 5.20 -4.20
N TRP A 17 -14.39 6.49 -4.23
CA TRP A 17 -13.63 7.07 -5.34
C TRP A 17 -12.14 6.75 -5.22
N CYS A 18 -11.52 6.48 -6.36
CA CYS A 18 -10.08 6.41 -6.50
C CYS A 18 -9.72 6.54 -7.99
N VAL A 19 -8.50 7.01 -8.27
CA VAL A 19 -7.96 6.98 -9.62
C VAL A 19 -7.57 5.57 -10.01
N ALA A 20 -7.48 5.32 -11.32
CA ALA A 20 -6.92 4.07 -11.82
C ALA A 20 -5.44 3.96 -11.41
N PHE A 21 -4.99 2.74 -11.09
CA PHE A 21 -3.57 2.44 -10.93
C PHE A 21 -2.84 2.70 -12.25
N GLY A 22 -3.48 2.50 -13.40
CA GLY A 22 -2.88 2.72 -14.72
C GLY A 22 -2.16 1.46 -15.22
N GLU A 23 -1.31 1.64 -16.23
CA GLU A 23 -0.58 0.54 -16.88
C GLU A 23 0.35 -0.19 -15.91
N HIS A 24 0.25 -1.51 -15.92
CA HIS A 24 1.08 -2.46 -15.18
C HIS A 24 0.89 -3.85 -15.79
N GLU A 25 1.79 -4.78 -15.50
CA GLU A 25 1.59 -6.18 -15.88
C GLU A 25 0.47 -6.80 -15.05
N ILE A 26 -0.53 -7.38 -15.72
CA ILE A 26 -1.69 -7.99 -15.06
C ILE A 26 -1.32 -9.40 -14.63
N THR A 27 -0.91 -9.56 -13.37
CA THR A 27 -0.58 -10.84 -12.73
C THR A 27 -1.61 -11.22 -11.66
N TYR A 28 -2.84 -10.73 -11.80
CA TYR A 28 -3.90 -10.96 -10.81
C TYR A 28 -4.26 -12.44 -10.71
N ASP A 29 -4.13 -12.96 -9.49
CA ASP A 29 -4.40 -14.33 -9.10
C ASP A 29 -5.40 -14.29 -7.93
N GLU A 30 -6.58 -14.87 -8.14
CA GLU A 30 -7.66 -14.92 -7.15
C GLU A 30 -7.32 -15.81 -5.95
N ASP A 31 -6.41 -16.76 -6.13
CA ASP A 31 -6.00 -17.70 -5.09
C ASP A 31 -4.89 -17.10 -4.19
N LYS A 32 -4.29 -15.97 -4.58
CA LYS A 32 -3.30 -15.25 -3.78
C LYS A 32 -3.94 -14.22 -2.86
N ASP A 33 -3.53 -14.26 -1.59
CA ASP A 33 -3.93 -13.27 -0.59
C ASP A 33 -3.45 -11.84 -0.95
N ILE A 34 -2.28 -11.75 -1.60
CA ILE A 34 -1.64 -10.50 -2.03
C ILE A 34 -1.30 -10.59 -3.52
N ASN A 35 -1.75 -9.60 -4.27
CA ASN A 35 -1.41 -9.40 -5.67
C ASN A 35 -0.56 -8.14 -5.78
N TRP A 36 0.70 -8.28 -6.17
CA TRP A 36 1.68 -7.19 -6.27
C TRP A 36 1.58 -6.51 -7.65
N LEU A 37 1.72 -5.18 -7.66
CA LEU A 37 1.64 -4.34 -8.85
C LEU A 37 2.83 -3.39 -8.90
N HIS A 38 3.48 -3.33 -10.05
CA HIS A 38 4.59 -2.41 -10.30
C HIS A 38 4.24 -1.45 -11.43
N GLY A 39 4.61 -0.19 -11.26
CA GLY A 39 4.60 0.81 -12.31
C GLY A 39 5.82 1.71 -12.19
N GLU A 40 6.07 2.52 -13.21
CA GLU A 40 7.30 3.33 -13.38
C GLU A 40 7.72 4.16 -12.15
N SER A 41 6.77 4.60 -11.32
CA SER A 41 7.02 5.45 -10.13
C SER A 41 6.20 5.05 -8.91
N LYS A 42 5.70 3.82 -8.90
CA LYS A 42 4.79 3.35 -7.85
C LYS A 42 4.81 1.84 -7.72
N ILE A 43 4.61 1.39 -6.50
CA ILE A 43 4.34 0.01 -6.16
C ILE A 43 2.97 -0.03 -5.52
N GLY A 44 2.20 -1.07 -5.80
CA GLY A 44 0.94 -1.30 -5.12
C GLY A 44 0.72 -2.77 -4.85
N PHE A 45 -0.28 -3.03 -4.02
CA PHE A 45 -0.80 -4.37 -3.84
C PHE A 45 -2.31 -4.36 -3.70
N ALA A 46 -2.96 -5.28 -4.40
CA ALA A 46 -4.35 -5.64 -4.21
C ALA A 46 -4.43 -6.80 -3.21
N LEU A 47 -5.44 -6.77 -2.35
CA LEU A 47 -5.69 -7.80 -1.35
C LEU A 47 -7.03 -8.46 -1.61
N VAL A 48 -7.13 -9.73 -1.24
CA VAL A 48 -8.42 -10.41 -1.15
C VAL A 48 -9.39 -9.67 -0.22
N PRO A 49 -10.72 -9.77 -0.45
CA PRO A 49 -11.72 -8.98 0.28
C PRO A 49 -11.62 -9.04 1.82
N ARG A 50 -11.23 -10.21 2.37
CA ARG A 50 -11.06 -10.43 3.81
C ARG A 50 -9.96 -9.54 4.41
N LEU A 51 -8.76 -9.59 3.82
CA LEU A 51 -7.61 -8.81 4.27
C LEU A 51 -7.80 -7.32 3.98
N LYS A 52 -8.41 -6.99 2.85
CA LYS A 52 -8.69 -5.63 2.42
C LYS A 52 -9.44 -4.80 3.47
N ARG A 53 -10.54 -5.31 4.06
CA ARG A 53 -11.33 -4.54 5.03
C ARG A 53 -10.51 -4.17 6.26
N ILE A 54 -9.69 -5.11 6.73
CA ILE A 54 -8.82 -4.92 7.89
C ILE A 54 -7.76 -3.89 7.54
N LEU A 55 -7.05 -4.08 6.43
CA LEU A 55 -5.92 -3.26 6.04
C LEU A 55 -6.33 -1.82 5.69
N ILE A 56 -7.48 -1.62 5.03
CA ILE A 56 -8.05 -0.29 4.83
C ILE A 56 -8.41 0.38 6.16
N ARG A 57 -8.95 -0.36 7.13
CA ARG A 57 -9.24 0.20 8.46
C ARG A 57 -7.95 0.60 9.18
N GLU A 58 -6.94 -0.25 9.17
CA GLU A 58 -5.66 0.03 9.84
C GLU A 58 -4.89 1.16 9.14
N LEU A 59 -4.92 1.24 7.81
CA LEU A 59 -4.15 2.23 7.07
C LEU A 59 -4.89 3.50 6.73
N LEU A 60 -6.22 3.53 6.68
CA LEU A 60 -7.01 4.71 6.30
C LEU A 60 -8.10 5.08 7.30
N GLY A 61 -8.25 4.29 8.36
CA GLY A 61 -9.12 4.61 9.48
C GLY A 61 -8.72 5.90 10.18
N LYS A 62 -9.68 6.45 10.92
CA LYS A 62 -9.44 7.56 11.84
C LYS A 62 -8.72 7.02 13.07
N HIS A 63 -7.42 7.27 13.15
CA HIS A 63 -6.59 6.91 14.29
C HIS A 63 -6.24 8.15 15.13
N ILE A 64 -6.23 7.96 16.45
CA ILE A 64 -5.74 8.99 17.39
C ILE A 64 -4.24 9.19 17.16
N ASP A 65 -3.51 8.09 17.01
CA ASP A 65 -2.07 8.10 16.77
C ASP A 65 -1.73 8.02 15.27
N ILE A 66 -0.46 8.25 14.96
CA ILE A 66 0.09 8.04 13.62
C ILE A 66 0.13 6.52 13.38
N PRO A 67 -0.56 5.99 12.35
CA PRO A 67 -0.47 4.57 12.04
C PRO A 67 0.95 4.20 11.62
N GLU A 68 1.32 2.95 11.88
CA GLU A 68 2.66 2.42 11.61
C GLU A 68 2.58 1.19 10.70
N ILE A 69 3.48 1.11 9.72
CA ILE A 69 3.82 -0.12 9.00
C ILE A 69 5.27 -0.48 9.33
N THR A 70 5.48 -1.71 9.77
CA THR A 70 6.80 -2.34 9.88
C THR A 70 6.97 -3.37 8.78
N LEU A 71 8.03 -3.26 7.99
CA LEU A 71 8.44 -4.24 6.99
C LEU A 71 9.64 -5.03 7.53
N ALA A 72 9.46 -6.34 7.69
CA ALA A 72 10.52 -7.28 8.03
C ALA A 72 10.67 -8.32 6.91
N ASP A 73 11.72 -9.13 6.96
CA ASP A 73 11.99 -10.14 5.92
C ASP A 73 10.94 -11.23 5.81
N ALA A 74 10.30 -11.59 6.92
CA ALA A 74 9.31 -12.67 6.97
C ALA A 74 7.89 -12.18 7.22
N TYR A 75 7.68 -10.90 7.51
CA TYR A 75 6.37 -10.39 7.88
C TYR A 75 6.20 -8.89 7.63
N VAL A 76 4.93 -8.49 7.53
CA VAL A 76 4.49 -7.10 7.59
C VAL A 76 3.68 -6.91 8.86
N LYS A 77 4.01 -5.90 9.66
CA LYS A 77 3.20 -5.47 10.79
C LYS A 77 2.52 -4.15 10.43
N ILE A 78 1.22 -4.05 10.67
CA ILE A 78 0.43 -2.84 10.50
C ILE A 78 -0.28 -2.55 11.81
N ASN A 79 0.09 -1.45 12.46
CA ASN A 79 -0.28 -1.18 13.85
C ASN A 79 -0.02 -2.45 14.69
N GLU A 80 -1.01 -3.04 15.35
CA GLU A 80 -0.82 -4.27 16.14
C GLU A 80 -0.98 -5.59 15.37
N ARG A 81 -1.26 -5.54 14.06
CA ARG A 81 -1.53 -6.74 13.27
C ARG A 81 -0.31 -7.20 12.49
N LYS A 82 0.06 -8.47 12.66
CA LYS A 82 1.15 -9.12 11.92
C LYS A 82 0.59 -10.00 10.80
N TYR A 83 1.22 -9.94 9.63
CA TYR A 83 0.93 -10.77 8.46
C TYR A 83 2.25 -11.43 8.03
N GLU A 84 2.30 -12.76 8.05
CA GLU A 84 3.49 -13.50 7.61
C GLU A 84 3.54 -13.56 6.07
N LEU A 85 4.74 -13.52 5.52
CA LEU A 85 5.00 -13.72 4.10
C LEU A 85 5.28 -15.21 3.87
N GLU A 86 4.28 -15.90 3.33
CA GLU A 86 4.30 -17.36 3.20
C GLU A 86 5.10 -17.84 1.97
N SER A 87 5.14 -17.06 0.88
CA SER A 87 5.81 -17.45 -0.35
C SER A 87 7.15 -16.74 -0.58
N ASP A 88 8.08 -17.40 -1.27
CA ASP A 88 9.34 -16.78 -1.71
C ASP A 88 9.08 -15.59 -2.64
N THR A 89 8.00 -15.65 -3.44
CA THR A 89 7.56 -14.53 -4.28
C THR A 89 7.20 -13.31 -3.43
N ASP A 90 6.42 -13.47 -2.36
CA ASP A 90 6.07 -12.34 -1.49
C ASP A 90 7.28 -11.73 -0.79
N ARG A 91 8.30 -12.53 -0.48
CA ARG A 91 9.55 -12.05 0.10
C ARG A 91 10.37 -11.24 -0.90
N GLN A 92 10.46 -11.70 -2.15
CA GLN A 92 11.12 -10.94 -3.22
C GLN A 92 10.41 -9.59 -3.47
N GLU A 93 9.09 -9.61 -3.52
CA GLU A 93 8.25 -8.42 -3.67
C GLU A 93 8.39 -7.46 -2.48
N MET A 94 8.54 -8.01 -1.28
CA MET A 94 8.83 -7.23 -0.08
C MET A 94 10.18 -6.51 -0.17
N ASP A 95 11.21 -7.15 -0.73
CA ASP A 95 12.53 -6.51 -0.88
C ASP A 95 12.47 -5.36 -1.88
N LEU A 96 11.75 -5.52 -3.00
CA LEU A 96 11.48 -4.42 -3.95
C LEU A 96 10.75 -3.25 -3.26
N LEU A 97 9.76 -3.56 -2.42
CA LEU A 97 9.03 -2.54 -1.67
C LEU A 97 9.93 -1.81 -0.67
N LYS A 98 10.80 -2.54 0.06
CA LYS A 98 11.77 -1.92 0.99
C LYS A 98 12.72 -0.98 0.25
N ASP A 99 13.23 -1.39 -0.91
CA ASP A 99 14.14 -0.59 -1.72
C ASP A 99 13.45 0.66 -2.28
N PHE A 100 12.20 0.53 -2.73
CA PHE A 100 11.38 1.68 -3.12
C PHE A 100 11.24 2.69 -1.99
N PHE A 101 11.00 2.23 -0.76
CA PHE A 101 10.87 3.11 0.40
C PHE A 101 12.19 3.73 0.89
N ARG A 102 13.33 3.15 0.52
CA ARG A 102 14.66 3.73 0.78
C ARG A 102 15.04 4.81 -0.24
N SER A 103 14.25 5.00 -1.31
CA SER A 103 14.42 6.13 -2.23
C SER A 103 14.44 7.46 -1.45
N PRO A 104 15.30 8.43 -1.84
CA PRO A 104 15.31 9.77 -1.25
C PRO A 104 14.02 10.57 -1.53
N ASP A 105 13.19 10.12 -2.49
CA ASP A 105 11.96 10.81 -2.87
C ASP A 105 10.92 10.80 -1.75
N ASP A 106 10.03 11.80 -1.77
CA ASP A 106 8.80 11.76 -0.98
C ASP A 106 7.92 10.60 -1.43
N ILE A 107 7.41 9.81 -0.47
CA ILE A 107 6.49 8.72 -0.75
C ILE A 107 5.07 9.11 -0.37
N HIS A 108 4.15 8.88 -1.31
CA HIS A 108 2.73 9.17 -1.20
C HIS A 108 1.93 7.86 -1.21
N MET A 109 1.23 7.58 -0.12
CA MET A 109 0.32 6.45 0.02
C MET A 109 -1.13 6.87 -0.27
N PHE A 110 -1.80 6.20 -1.19
CA PHE A 110 -3.23 6.39 -1.47
C PHE A 110 -3.87 5.11 -2.06
N MET A 111 -5.20 5.07 -2.11
CA MET A 111 -5.90 3.95 -2.76
C MET A 111 -6.10 4.23 -4.24
N THR A 112 -5.88 3.22 -5.07
CA THR A 112 -6.25 3.20 -6.48
C THR A 112 -7.18 2.01 -6.77
N SER A 113 -7.65 1.91 -8.01
CA SER A 113 -8.38 0.75 -8.52
C SER A 113 -7.84 0.35 -9.89
N HIS A 114 -8.22 -0.83 -10.38
CA HIS A 114 -7.98 -1.21 -11.75
C HIS A 114 -9.23 -1.83 -12.36
N PHE A 115 -9.51 -1.54 -13.64
CA PHE A 115 -10.76 -1.97 -14.28
C PHE A 115 -10.77 -3.47 -14.60
N CYS A 116 -9.61 -4.09 -14.84
CA CYS A 116 -9.50 -5.52 -15.10
C CYS A 116 -9.64 -6.38 -13.83
N TYR A 117 -9.70 -5.78 -12.65
CA TYR A 117 -9.81 -6.52 -11.39
C TYR A 117 -11.28 -6.63 -10.97
N PRO A 118 -11.64 -7.63 -10.14
CA PRO A 118 -13.01 -7.80 -9.68
C PRO A 118 -13.58 -6.49 -9.11
N PRO A 119 -14.88 -6.20 -9.34
CA PRO A 119 -15.50 -4.98 -8.88
C PRO A 119 -15.25 -4.70 -7.41
N GLY A 120 -14.84 -3.46 -7.13
CA GLY A 120 -14.54 -3.03 -5.78
C GLY A 120 -13.13 -3.41 -5.31
N THR A 121 -12.30 -4.12 -6.08
CA THR A 121 -10.88 -4.30 -5.74
C THR A 121 -10.22 -2.92 -5.58
N LYS A 122 -9.55 -2.74 -4.44
CA LYS A 122 -8.79 -1.52 -4.15
C LYS A 122 -7.34 -1.92 -3.96
N ILE A 123 -6.46 -1.13 -4.55
CA ILE A 123 -5.02 -1.32 -4.50
C ILE A 123 -4.48 -0.29 -3.53
N VAL A 124 -3.73 -0.73 -2.52
CA VAL A 124 -2.90 0.18 -1.72
C VAL A 124 -1.73 0.57 -2.60
N THR A 125 -1.53 1.86 -2.84
CA THR A 125 -0.50 2.36 -3.74
C THR A 125 0.44 3.27 -3.00
N PHE A 126 1.74 3.02 -3.17
CA PHE A 126 2.83 3.91 -2.78
C PHE A 126 3.46 4.47 -4.05
N SER A 127 3.63 5.78 -4.12
CA SER A 127 4.07 6.49 -5.31
C SER A 127 5.03 7.60 -4.94
N THR A 128 6.07 7.82 -5.74
CA THR A 128 6.94 9.01 -5.63
C THR A 128 6.27 10.27 -6.20
N LYS A 129 5.19 10.09 -6.96
CA LYS A 129 4.35 11.18 -7.48
C LYS A 129 3.15 11.42 -6.57
N LYS A 130 2.87 12.70 -6.28
CA LYS A 130 1.70 13.13 -5.51
C LYS A 130 0.39 12.73 -6.22
N PRO A 131 -0.65 12.25 -5.51
CA PRO A 131 -1.94 11.96 -6.12
C PRO A 131 -2.68 13.23 -6.57
N LEU A 132 -3.69 13.05 -7.44
CA LEU A 132 -4.54 14.15 -7.92
C LEU A 132 -5.25 14.85 -6.75
N VAL A 133 -4.89 16.11 -6.50
CA VAL A 133 -5.37 16.89 -5.34
C VAL A 133 -6.88 17.16 -5.36
N ILE A 134 -7.54 17.06 -6.52
CA ILE A 134 -8.99 17.16 -6.63
C ILE A 134 -9.71 15.89 -6.15
N MET A 135 -9.02 14.75 -6.14
CA MET A 135 -9.57 13.45 -5.75
C MET A 135 -9.22 13.10 -4.30
N TYR A 136 -8.08 13.58 -3.82
CA TYR A 136 -7.50 13.16 -2.56
C TYR A 136 -7.16 14.32 -1.65
N LYS A 137 -7.43 14.13 -0.36
CA LYS A 137 -6.94 14.98 0.74
C LYS A 137 -5.82 14.28 1.49
N GLU A 138 -4.83 15.07 1.89
CA GLU A 138 -3.81 14.60 2.81
C GLU A 138 -4.44 14.38 4.20
N ILE A 139 -4.07 13.27 4.82
CA ILE A 139 -4.45 12.93 6.20
C ILE A 139 -3.18 12.74 7.02
N LYS A 140 -3.30 12.44 8.32
CA LYS A 140 -2.13 12.15 9.18
C LYS A 140 -1.18 11.18 8.46
N PRO A 141 0.14 11.40 8.50
CA PRO A 141 1.11 10.57 7.79
C PRO A 141 1.07 9.12 8.29
N LEU A 142 1.85 8.27 7.63
CA LEU A 142 2.12 6.90 8.05
C LEU A 142 3.59 6.81 8.45
N ARG A 143 3.87 6.21 9.61
CA ARG A 143 5.23 5.88 10.00
C ARG A 143 5.61 4.55 9.36
N LEU A 144 6.74 4.53 8.67
CA LEU A 144 7.30 3.36 8.05
C LEU A 144 8.57 2.97 8.78
N VAL A 145 8.64 1.72 9.21
CA VAL A 145 9.82 1.11 9.82
C VAL A 145 10.26 -0.08 8.95
N ILE A 146 11.53 -0.16 8.60
CA ILE A 146 12.12 -1.32 7.91
C ILE A 146 13.16 -1.91 8.85
N LEU A 147 12.99 -3.18 9.23
CA LEU A 147 13.88 -3.92 10.12
C LEU A 147 15.04 -4.57 9.36
#